data_AF-A0A7V3UH86-F1
#
_entry.id   AF-A0A7V3UH86-F1
#
_cell.length_a   1.000
_cell.length_b   1.000
_cell.length_c   1.000
_cell.angle_alpha   90.00
_cell.angle_beta   90.00
_cell.angle_gamma   90.00
#
_symmetry.space_group_name_H-M   'P 1'
#
loop_
_entity.id
_entity.type
_entity.pdbx_description
1 polymer ?
#
loop_
_entity_poly.entity_id
_entity_poly.type
_entity_poly.pdbx_seq_one_letter_code
_entity_poly.pdbx_strand_id
1 'polypeptide(L)'
;TVVFTGAMDYLANVDGVVYFGKEIWPRIRKEVPQARFYIVGRNPTAKVWKLGKEDKSIQVTGPVEDVRPYISQAAVFVAPLRIARGIQNKVLEAMAMGVPVVATPVAFDGIEAVPGEGLFVEDTPQKFADQVVRLIRDRSLREKVSHHARKTIETFYDWTRNISRLEEILRELAERGVNP
;
A
#
# COMPACT_ATOMS: atom_id res chain seq x y z
N THR A 1 -11.12 -8.33 3.86
CA THR A 1 -10.44 -8.35 2.55
C THR A 1 -9.05 -7.76 2.69
N VAL A 2 -8.06 -8.37 2.04
CA VAL A 2 -6.70 -7.82 1.89
C VAL A 2 -6.51 -7.45 0.42
N VAL A 3 -5.89 -6.32 0.12
CA VAL A 3 -5.77 -5.84 -1.26
C VAL A 3 -4.36 -5.35 -1.59
N PHE A 4 -3.96 -5.54 -2.84
CA PHE A 4 -2.80 -4.92 -3.47
C PHE A 4 -3.24 -4.37 -4.83
N THR A 5 -2.74 -3.20 -5.22
CA THR A 5 -3.00 -2.61 -6.54
C THR A 5 -1.73 -2.34 -7.36
N GLY A 6 -1.83 -2.42 -8.68
CA GLY A 6 -0.75 -1.96 -9.58
C GLY A 6 -0.73 -2.63 -10.96
N ALA A 7 0.20 -2.20 -11.81
CA ALA A 7 0.46 -2.85 -13.10
C ALA A 7 1.19 -4.19 -12.87
N MET A 8 0.58 -5.29 -13.27
CA MET A 8 1.01 -6.66 -12.95
C MET A 8 1.94 -7.28 -14.00
N ASP A 9 2.52 -6.43 -14.85
CA ASP A 9 3.64 -6.65 -15.75
C ASP A 9 4.92 -5.92 -15.27
N TYR A 10 4.80 -5.02 -14.28
CA TYR A 10 5.93 -4.39 -13.63
C TYR A 10 6.61 -5.35 -12.63
N LEU A 11 7.92 -5.53 -12.78
CA LEU A 11 8.69 -6.54 -12.05
C LEU A 11 8.49 -6.47 -10.53
N ALA A 12 8.55 -5.28 -9.94
CA ALA A 12 8.37 -5.11 -8.50
C ALA A 12 6.99 -5.57 -8.00
N ASN A 13 5.93 -5.29 -8.78
CA ASN A 13 4.58 -5.70 -8.43
C ASN A 13 4.42 -7.22 -8.54
N VAL A 14 4.91 -7.80 -9.63
CA VAL A 14 4.89 -9.26 -9.83
C VAL A 14 5.64 -9.97 -8.71
N ASP A 15 6.85 -9.48 -8.39
CA ASP A 15 7.66 -10.02 -7.31
C ASP A 15 6.93 -9.95 -5.96
N GLY A 16 6.39 -8.78 -5.62
CA GLY A 16 5.71 -8.55 -4.35
C GLY A 16 4.46 -9.40 -4.17
N VAL A 17 3.58 -9.49 -5.17
CA VAL A 17 2.33 -10.27 -5.03
C VAL A 17 2.59 -11.78 -5.05
N VAL A 18 3.61 -12.24 -5.79
CA VAL A 18 4.02 -13.65 -5.77
C VAL A 18 4.67 -14.00 -4.43
N TYR A 19 5.54 -13.14 -3.92
CA TYR A 19 6.13 -13.30 -2.59
C TYR A 19 5.05 -13.36 -1.50
N PHE A 20 4.13 -12.38 -1.49
CA PHE A 20 3.04 -12.38 -0.53
C PHE A 20 2.14 -13.59 -0.67
N GLY A 21 1.71 -13.94 -1.89
CA GLY A 21 0.82 -15.07 -2.13
C GLY A 21 1.41 -16.43 -1.72
N LYS A 22 2.74 -16.59 -1.76
CA LYS A 22 3.41 -17.86 -1.43
C LYS A 22 3.94 -17.93 -0.01
N GLU A 23 4.51 -16.85 0.52
CA GLU A 23 5.26 -16.88 1.78
C GLU A 23 4.47 -16.30 2.97
N ILE A 24 3.51 -15.41 2.71
CA ILE A 24 2.81 -14.64 3.74
C ILE A 24 1.34 -15.05 3.82
N TRP A 25 0.66 -15.14 2.68
CA TRP A 25 -0.76 -15.43 2.59
C TRP A 25 -1.17 -16.75 3.24
N PRO A 26 -0.43 -17.87 3.12
CA PRO A 26 -0.77 -19.10 3.83
C PRO A 26 -0.80 -18.95 5.35
N ARG A 27 0.06 -18.09 5.92
CA ARG A 27 0.12 -17.80 7.36
C ARG A 27 -1.12 -17.02 7.80
N ILE A 28 -1.54 -16.02 7.02
CA ILE A 28 -2.78 -15.27 7.26
C ILE A 28 -3.99 -16.20 7.16
N ARG A 29 -4.03 -17.06 6.15
CA ARG A 29 -5.13 -18.02 5.91
C ARG A 29 -5.27 -19.06 7.02
N LYS A 30 -4.16 -19.47 7.64
CA LYS A 30 -4.17 -20.36 8.81
C LYS A 30 -4.92 -19.73 9.99
N GLU A 31 -4.71 -18.43 10.23
CA GLU A 31 -5.35 -17.69 11.32
C GLU A 31 -6.74 -17.16 10.96
N VAL A 32 -6.96 -16.79 9.70
CA VAL A 32 -8.21 -16.21 9.21
C VAL A 32 -8.67 -16.96 7.95
N PRO A 33 -9.29 -18.16 8.10
CA PRO A 33 -9.67 -19.03 6.98
C PRO A 33 -10.76 -18.49 6.05
N GLN A 34 -11.34 -17.32 6.33
CA GLN A 34 -12.29 -16.60 5.48
C GLN A 34 -11.66 -15.40 4.78
N ALA A 35 -10.40 -15.06 5.08
CA ALA A 35 -9.71 -13.94 4.44
C ALA A 35 -9.58 -14.18 2.93
N ARG A 36 -9.77 -13.11 2.15
CA ARG A 36 -9.54 -13.09 0.69
C ARG A 36 -8.50 -12.03 0.33
N PHE A 37 -7.61 -12.37 -0.58
CA PHE A 37 -6.58 -11.48 -1.11
C PHE A 37 -6.93 -11.06 -2.53
N TYR A 38 -7.03 -9.76 -2.78
CA TYR A 38 -7.32 -9.20 -4.10
C TYR A 38 -6.06 -8.57 -4.68
N ILE A 39 -5.68 -9.06 -5.86
CA ILE A 39 -4.63 -8.51 -6.70
C ILE A 39 -5.33 -7.74 -7.82
N VAL A 40 -5.36 -6.42 -7.70
CA VAL A 40 -6.13 -5.53 -8.58
C VAL A 40 -5.22 -4.78 -9.52
N GLY A 41 -5.45 -4.90 -10.83
CA GLY A 41 -4.79 -4.06 -11.82
C GLY A 41 -4.43 -4.76 -13.12
N ARG A 42 -3.98 -3.95 -14.06
CA ARG A 42 -3.80 -4.32 -15.47
C ARG A 42 -2.63 -5.29 -15.70
N ASN A 43 -2.67 -5.96 -16.84
CA ASN A 43 -1.59 -6.78 -17.40
C ASN A 43 -1.01 -7.88 -16.48
N PRO A 44 -1.82 -8.66 -15.74
CA PRO A 44 -1.32 -9.80 -14.96
C PRO A 44 -0.54 -10.81 -15.80
N THR A 45 0.74 -11.00 -15.45
CA THR A 45 1.54 -12.08 -16.02
C THR A 45 0.97 -13.46 -15.68
N ALA A 46 1.41 -14.49 -16.42
CA ALA A 46 1.04 -15.87 -16.14
C ALA A 46 1.38 -16.30 -14.70
N LYS A 47 2.47 -15.78 -14.12
CA LYS A 47 2.86 -16.05 -12.72
C LYS A 47 1.81 -15.51 -11.73
N VAL A 48 1.26 -14.32 -11.98
CA VAL A 48 0.23 -13.72 -11.12
C VAL A 48 -1.08 -14.46 -11.28
N TRP A 49 -1.51 -14.76 -12.52
CA TRP A 49 -2.72 -15.57 -12.76
C TRP A 49 -2.67 -16.94 -12.09
N LYS A 50 -1.48 -17.56 -12.06
CA LYS A 50 -1.28 -18.86 -11.45
C LYS A 50 -1.66 -18.86 -9.96
N LEU A 51 -1.40 -17.77 -9.22
CA LEU A 51 -1.78 -17.66 -7.80
C LEU A 51 -3.28 -17.88 -7.57
N GLY A 52 -4.15 -17.18 -8.32
CA GLY A 52 -5.61 -17.34 -8.19
C GLY A 52 -6.17 -18.62 -8.81
N LYS A 53 -5.42 -19.26 -9.73
CA LYS A 53 -5.77 -20.60 -10.23
C LYS A 53 -5.52 -21.66 -9.16
N GLU A 54 -4.40 -21.58 -8.45
CA GLU A 54 -3.98 -22.53 -7.41
C GLU A 54 -4.71 -22.31 -6.07
N ASP A 55 -5.00 -21.07 -5.69
CA ASP A 55 -5.69 -20.73 -4.44
C ASP A 55 -6.91 -19.83 -4.69
N LYS A 56 -8.11 -20.37 -4.45
CA LYS A 56 -9.39 -19.65 -4.64
C LYS A 56 -9.63 -18.52 -3.64
N SER A 57 -8.82 -18.41 -2.59
CA SER A 57 -8.83 -17.26 -1.69
C SER A 57 -8.07 -16.05 -2.26
N ILE A 58 -7.30 -16.24 -3.33
CA ILE A 58 -6.62 -15.17 -4.08
C ILE A 58 -7.42 -14.85 -5.34
N GLN A 59 -7.91 -13.61 -5.43
CA GLN A 59 -8.60 -13.10 -6.60
C GLN A 59 -7.66 -12.19 -7.40
N VAL A 60 -7.38 -12.55 -8.65
CA VAL A 60 -6.72 -11.67 -9.61
C VAL A 60 -7.82 -11.07 -10.48
N THR A 61 -7.94 -9.74 -10.53
CA THR A 61 -9.05 -9.09 -11.27
C THR A 61 -8.72 -8.87 -12.74
N GLY A 62 -7.45 -8.63 -13.06
CA GLY A 62 -7.08 -7.97 -14.32
C GLY A 62 -7.42 -6.46 -14.27
N PRO A 63 -7.48 -5.79 -15.44
CA PRO A 63 -7.81 -4.37 -15.48
C PRO A 63 -9.22 -4.12 -14.93
N VAL A 64 -9.36 -3.02 -14.19
CA VAL A 64 -10.65 -2.53 -13.67
C VAL A 64 -10.77 -1.06 -14.03
N GLU A 65 -12.00 -0.57 -14.14
CA GLU A 65 -12.26 0.86 -14.42
C GLU A 65 -11.80 1.74 -13.26
N ASP A 66 -12.02 1.30 -12.02
CA ASP A 66 -11.66 2.04 -10.81
C ASP A 66 -11.15 1.10 -9.71
N VAL A 67 -10.00 1.42 -9.15
CA VAL A 67 -9.38 0.66 -8.04
C VAL A 67 -9.93 1.08 -6.67
N ARG A 68 -10.50 2.28 -6.54
CA ARG A 68 -10.94 2.86 -5.27
C ARG A 68 -11.95 1.97 -4.53
N PRO A 69 -12.97 1.36 -5.17
CA PRO A 69 -13.90 0.48 -4.48
C PRO A 69 -13.23 -0.75 -3.86
N TYR A 70 -12.16 -1.26 -4.48
CA TYR A 70 -11.40 -2.39 -3.95
C TYR A 70 -10.54 -1.99 -2.75
N ILE A 71 -9.98 -0.77 -2.78
CA ILE A 71 -9.14 -0.27 -1.70
C ILE A 71 -10.00 0.15 -0.51
N SER A 72 -10.99 1.03 -0.70
CA SER A 72 -11.80 1.60 0.40
C SER A 72 -12.61 0.57 1.19
N GLN A 73 -12.94 -0.58 0.58
CA GLN A 73 -13.64 -1.68 1.24
C GLN A 73 -12.69 -2.73 1.85
N ALA A 74 -11.37 -2.59 1.65
CA ALA A 74 -10.39 -3.51 2.22
C ALA A 74 -10.20 -3.27 3.72
N ALA A 75 -9.95 -4.35 4.44
CA ALA A 75 -9.54 -4.25 5.85
C ALA A 75 -8.07 -3.80 5.96
N VAL A 76 -7.24 -4.21 5.00
CA VAL A 76 -5.81 -3.93 4.97
C VAL A 76 -5.34 -3.83 3.52
N PHE A 77 -4.56 -2.80 3.21
CA PHE A 77 -3.76 -2.73 2.00
C PHE A 77 -2.36 -3.26 2.28
N VAL A 78 -1.82 -4.09 1.40
CA VAL A 78 -0.47 -4.67 1.58
C VAL A 78 0.48 -4.14 0.52
N ALA A 79 1.70 -3.80 0.91
CA ALA A 79 2.80 -3.43 0.02
C ALA A 79 4.04 -4.31 0.28
N PRO A 80 3.98 -5.60 -0.10
CA PRO A 80 5.00 -6.60 0.17
C PRO A 80 6.19 -6.51 -0.81
N LEU A 81 6.65 -5.31 -1.16
CA LEU A 81 7.62 -5.10 -2.22
C LEU A 81 9.04 -5.39 -1.73
N ARG A 82 9.76 -6.28 -2.40
CA ARG A 82 11.20 -6.50 -2.12
C ARG A 82 12.12 -5.66 -3.01
N ILE A 83 11.53 -5.07 -4.04
CA ILE A 83 12.17 -4.19 -5.00
C ILE A 83 11.24 -2.97 -5.11
N ALA A 84 11.74 -1.77 -4.82
CA ALA A 84 11.01 -0.54 -5.05
C ALA A 84 11.98 0.59 -5.38
N ARG A 85 11.47 1.64 -6.03
CA ARG A 85 12.18 2.89 -6.29
C ARG A 85 11.21 4.04 -6.15
N GLY A 86 11.68 5.11 -5.51
CA GLY A 86 10.87 6.30 -5.25
C GLY A 86 9.70 6.00 -4.31
N ILE A 87 8.89 7.04 -4.10
CA ILE A 87 7.71 6.97 -3.26
C ILE A 87 6.66 6.06 -3.91
N GLN A 88 6.10 5.15 -3.12
CA GLN A 88 5.07 4.23 -3.57
C GLN A 88 3.69 4.89 -3.51
N ASN A 89 3.26 5.57 -4.57
CA ASN A 89 1.96 6.28 -4.61
C ASN A 89 0.77 5.42 -4.19
N LYS A 90 0.76 4.12 -4.53
CA LYS A 90 -0.30 3.19 -4.12
C LYS A 90 -0.46 3.07 -2.60
N VAL A 91 0.63 3.25 -1.85
CA VAL A 91 0.62 3.27 -0.38
C VAL A 91 -0.06 4.56 0.09
N LEU A 92 0.34 5.71 -0.48
CA LEU A 92 -0.27 7.00 -0.17
C LEU A 92 -1.76 7.02 -0.52
N GLU A 93 -2.16 6.48 -1.68
CA GLU A 93 -3.56 6.34 -2.09
C GLU A 93 -4.38 5.53 -1.08
N ALA A 94 -3.85 4.39 -0.61
CA ALA A 94 -4.50 3.57 0.40
C ALA A 94 -4.64 4.32 1.73
N MET A 95 -3.57 4.99 2.18
CA MET A 95 -3.60 5.82 3.38
C MET A 95 -4.61 6.98 3.26
N ALA A 96 -4.69 7.62 2.09
CA ALA A 96 -5.62 8.70 1.80
C ALA A 96 -7.09 8.25 1.89
N MET A 97 -7.36 7.00 1.49
CA MET A 97 -8.66 6.36 1.64
C MET A 97 -8.94 5.85 3.06
N GLY A 98 -8.05 6.11 4.01
CA GLY A 98 -8.18 5.63 5.39
C GLY A 98 -8.04 4.12 5.52
N VAL A 99 -7.30 3.47 4.62
CA VAL A 99 -7.08 2.03 4.66
C VAL A 99 -5.71 1.76 5.31
N PRO A 100 -5.64 0.97 6.39
CA PRO A 100 -4.37 0.65 7.03
C PRO A 100 -3.44 -0.10 6.08
N VAL A 101 -2.17 0.29 6.08
CA VAL A 101 -1.15 -0.33 5.23
C VAL A 101 -0.22 -1.19 6.07
N VAL A 102 0.12 -2.38 5.57
CA VAL A 102 1.30 -3.13 5.99
C VAL A 102 2.28 -3.17 4.83
N ALA A 103 3.49 -2.68 5.03
CA ALA A 103 4.51 -2.51 4.01
C ALA A 103 5.81 -3.19 4.41
N THR A 104 6.65 -3.54 3.43
CA THR A 104 8.06 -3.85 3.67
C THR A 104 8.86 -2.56 3.88
N PRO A 105 10.07 -2.64 4.49
CA PRO A 105 10.95 -1.47 4.61
C PRO A 105 11.20 -0.77 3.26
N VAL A 106 11.42 -1.55 2.20
CA VAL A 106 11.68 -1.01 0.85
C VAL A 106 10.46 -0.32 0.25
N ALA A 107 9.23 -0.77 0.57
CA ALA A 107 8.00 -0.10 0.11
C ALA A 107 7.66 1.17 0.92
N PHE A 108 8.17 1.25 2.15
CA PHE A 108 7.97 2.40 3.05
C PHE A 108 8.96 3.54 2.79
N ASP A 109 10.10 3.26 2.14
CA ASP A 109 11.13 4.25 1.88
C ASP A 109 10.58 5.53 1.20
N GLY A 110 10.98 6.69 1.72
CA GLY A 110 10.52 8.00 1.29
C GLY A 110 9.11 8.42 1.74
N ILE A 111 8.41 7.62 2.56
CA ILE A 111 7.10 7.98 3.11
C ILE A 111 7.26 8.64 4.50
N GLU A 112 6.93 9.92 4.59
CA GLU A 112 6.75 10.69 5.83
C GLU A 112 5.55 10.18 6.66
N ALA A 113 5.70 9.02 7.28
CA ALA A 113 4.75 8.46 8.23
C ALA A 113 5.48 7.77 9.38
N VAL A 114 4.83 7.65 10.54
CA VAL A 114 5.39 6.96 11.70
C VAL A 114 4.89 5.51 11.69
N PRO A 115 5.79 4.50 11.59
CA PRO A 115 5.40 3.11 11.73
C PRO A 115 4.68 2.85 13.06
N GLY A 116 3.54 2.18 13.01
CA GLY A 116 2.67 1.91 14.15
C GLY A 116 1.51 2.89 14.33
N GLU A 117 1.55 4.07 13.68
CA GLU A 117 0.47 5.05 13.80
C GLU A 117 -0.49 5.00 12.62
N GLY A 118 -0.02 5.05 11.37
CA GLY A 118 -0.86 5.00 10.15
C GLY A 118 -0.53 3.86 9.19
N LEU A 119 0.60 3.19 9.37
CA LEU A 119 1.02 2.01 8.64
C LEU A 119 1.96 1.18 9.50
N PHE A 120 2.13 -0.09 9.16
CA PHE A 120 3.11 -0.97 9.78
C PHE A 120 4.19 -1.35 8.77
N VAL A 121 5.42 -1.47 9.26
CA VAL A 121 6.58 -1.86 8.46
C VAL A 121 7.14 -3.15 9.02
N GLU A 122 7.12 -4.21 8.20
CA GLU A 122 7.56 -5.53 8.63
C GLU A 122 8.52 -6.15 7.61
N ASP A 123 9.60 -6.74 8.13
CA ASP A 123 10.75 -7.21 7.35
C ASP A 123 10.76 -8.73 7.11
N THR A 124 9.89 -9.48 7.78
CA THR A 124 9.80 -10.94 7.66
C THR A 124 8.38 -11.40 7.32
N PRO A 125 8.23 -12.55 6.64
CA PRO A 125 6.91 -13.09 6.30
C PRO A 125 6.00 -13.28 7.52
N GLN A 126 6.56 -13.72 8.65
CA GLN A 126 5.79 -14.00 9.85
C GLN A 126 5.24 -12.72 10.48
N LYS A 127 6.11 -11.73 10.77
CA LYS A 127 5.65 -10.47 11.37
C LYS A 127 4.67 -9.73 10.46
N PHE A 128 4.90 -9.74 9.14
CA PHE A 128 3.99 -9.17 8.17
C PHE A 128 2.61 -9.83 8.25
N ALA A 129 2.56 -11.18 8.26
CA ALA A 129 1.32 -11.92 8.41
C ALA A 129 0.62 -11.62 9.74
N ASP A 130 1.36 -11.61 10.86
CA ASP A 130 0.83 -11.35 12.20
C ASP A 130 0.17 -9.97 12.26
N GLN A 131 0.79 -8.95 11.66
CA GLN A 131 0.25 -7.61 11.65
C GLN A 131 -0.99 -7.47 10.75
N VAL A 132 -1.02 -8.15 9.61
CA VAL A 132 -2.24 -8.23 8.78
C VAL A 132 -3.37 -8.94 9.54
N VAL A 133 -3.08 -10.06 10.22
CA VAL A 133 -4.06 -10.79 11.03
C VAL A 133 -4.59 -9.93 12.17
N ARG A 134 -3.70 -9.20 12.86
CA ARG A 134 -4.06 -8.27 13.94
C ARG A 134 -5.01 -7.18 13.43
N LEU A 135 -4.71 -6.55 12.30
CA LEU A 135 -5.59 -5.54 11.69
C LEU A 135 -6.92 -6.12 11.19
N ILE A 136 -6.97 -7.39 10.79
CA ILE A 136 -8.24 -8.04 10.41
C ILE A 136 -9.11 -8.30 11.65
N ARG A 137 -8.52 -8.84 12.73
CA ARG A 137 -9.24 -9.27 13.94
C ARG A 137 -9.60 -8.10 14.86
N ASP A 138 -8.72 -7.12 15.02
CA ASP A 138 -8.91 -5.97 15.91
C ASP A 138 -9.46 -4.76 15.13
N ARG A 139 -10.78 -4.59 15.23
CA ARG A 139 -11.47 -3.47 14.58
C ARG A 139 -11.08 -2.11 15.16
N SER A 140 -10.87 -2.02 16.48
CA SER A 140 -10.54 -0.76 17.14
C SER A 140 -9.15 -0.27 16.72
N LEU A 141 -8.17 -1.19 16.71
CA LEU A 141 -6.85 -0.89 16.16
C LEU A 141 -6.94 -0.47 14.69
N ARG A 142 -7.71 -1.21 13.89
CA ARG A 142 -7.87 -0.91 12.46
C ARG A 142 -8.41 0.51 12.26
N GLU A 143 -9.47 0.90 12.98
CA GLU A 143 -10.06 2.24 12.91
C GLU A 143 -9.09 3.34 13.37
N LYS A 144 -8.33 3.10 14.44
CA LYS A 144 -7.29 4.03 14.91
C LYS A 144 -6.21 4.26 13.84
N VAL A 145 -5.71 3.17 13.26
CA VAL A 145 -4.65 3.23 12.24
C VAL A 145 -5.17 3.87 10.96
N SER A 146 -6.40 3.56 10.55
CA SER A 146 -7.10 4.20 9.43
C SER A 146 -7.15 5.72 9.57
N HIS A 147 -7.53 6.20 10.75
CA HIS A 147 -7.65 7.64 11.01
C HIS A 147 -6.29 8.34 10.93
N HIS A 148 -5.25 7.78 11.55
CA HIS A 148 -3.91 8.31 11.46
C HIS A 148 -3.33 8.25 10.06
N ALA A 149 -3.54 7.16 9.31
CA ALA A 149 -3.10 7.03 7.92
C ALA A 149 -3.60 8.21 7.08
N ARG A 150 -4.90 8.53 7.22
CA ARG A 150 -5.51 9.64 6.50
C ARG A 150 -5.00 11.00 6.97
N LYS A 151 -4.87 11.18 8.29
CA LYS A 151 -4.31 12.42 8.87
C LYS A 151 -2.87 12.69 8.39
N THR A 152 -2.05 11.66 8.24
CA THR A 152 -0.70 11.77 7.68
C THR A 152 -0.74 12.32 6.26
N ILE A 153 -1.62 11.79 5.41
CA ILE A 153 -1.78 12.29 4.03
C ILE A 153 -2.23 13.75 4.02
N GLU A 154 -3.23 14.10 4.81
CA GLU A 154 -3.75 15.48 4.90
C GLU A 154 -2.69 16.48 5.44
N THR A 155 -1.74 16.01 6.24
CA THR A 155 -0.70 16.87 6.84
C THR A 155 0.50 17.10 5.91
N PHE A 156 0.99 16.03 5.27
CA PHE A 156 2.30 16.05 4.57
C PHE A 156 2.17 15.97 3.04
N TYR A 157 1.05 15.47 2.52
CA TYR A 157 0.87 15.19 1.09
C TYR A 157 -0.27 16.01 0.46
N ASP A 158 -0.75 17.03 1.15
CA ASP A 158 -1.72 17.97 0.58
C ASP A 158 -1.09 18.80 -0.55
N TRP A 159 -1.72 18.74 -1.72
CA TRP A 159 -1.25 19.38 -2.95
C TRP A 159 -1.18 20.90 -2.80
N THR A 160 -2.18 21.50 -2.15
CA THR A 160 -2.26 22.95 -1.94
C THR A 160 -1.07 23.44 -1.13
N ARG A 161 -0.76 22.73 -0.04
CA ARG A 161 0.38 23.03 0.83
C ARG A 161 1.73 22.86 0.11
N ASN A 162 1.90 21.76 -0.63
CA ASN A 162 3.16 21.47 -1.31
C ASN A 162 3.45 22.41 -2.48
N ILE A 163 2.43 22.81 -3.24
CA ILE A 163 2.56 23.84 -4.29
C ILE A 163 2.87 25.21 -3.69
N SER A 164 2.21 25.59 -2.59
CA SER A 164 2.47 26.89 -1.95
C SER A 164 3.93 27.05 -1.53
N ARG A 165 4.54 25.98 -0.99
CA ARG A 165 5.96 25.97 -0.61
C ARG A 165 6.89 26.02 -1.83
N LEU A 166 6.54 25.34 -2.92
CA LEU A 166 7.31 25.42 -4.16
C LEU A 166 7.23 26.83 -4.77
N GLU A 167 6.05 27.45 -4.77
CA GLU A 167 5.86 28.82 -5.22
C GLU A 167 6.70 29.80 -4.40
N GLU A 168 6.76 29.64 -3.09
CA GLU A 168 7.59 30.46 -2.20
C GLU A 168 9.08 30.34 -2.56
N ILE A 169 9.61 29.12 -2.73
CA ILE A 169 11.01 28.89 -3.15
C ILE A 169 11.27 29.51 -4.53
N LEU A 170 10.36 29.35 -5.49
CA LEU A 170 10.50 29.92 -6.83
C LEU A 170 10.46 31.45 -6.80
N ARG A 171 9.63 32.05 -5.95
CA ARG A 171 9.58 33.50 -5.72
C ARG A 171 10.87 34.01 -5.11
N GLU A 172 11.37 33.36 -4.05
CA GLU A 172 12.66 33.72 -3.43
C GLU A 172 13.82 33.66 -4.43
N LEU A 173 13.86 32.63 -5.29
CA LEU A 173 14.89 32.51 -6.33
C LEU A 173 14.74 33.56 -7.42
N ALA A 174 13.51 33.87 -7.84
CA ALA A 174 13.23 34.92 -8.81
C ALA A 174 13.66 36.30 -8.26
N GLU A 175 13.40 36.58 -6.98
CA GLU A 175 13.82 37.82 -6.32
C GLU A 175 15.35 37.91 -6.15
N ARG A 176 16.02 36.79 -5.86
CA ARG A 176 17.49 36.73 -5.77
C ARG A 176 18.19 36.81 -7.13
N GLY A 177 17.56 36.31 -8.20
CA GLY A 177 18.10 36.37 -9.56
C GLY A 177 17.94 37.73 -10.26
N VAL A 178 17.23 38.68 -9.65
CA VAL A 178 16.98 40.04 -10.19
C VAL A 178 17.92 41.09 -9.58
N ASN A 179 18.84 40.69 -8.70
CA ASN A 179 19.89 41.58 -8.20
C ASN A 179 21.27 41.18 -8.79
N PRO A 180 21.64 41.67 -9.98
CA PRO A 180 23.02 41.59 -10.48
C PRO A 180 23.98 42.46 -9.66
#